data_AF-A0A7U9N3I7-F1
#
_entry.id   AF-A0A7U9N3I7-F1
#
_cell.length_a   1.000
_cell.length_b   1.000
_cell.length_c   1.000
_cell.angle_alpha   90.00
_cell.angle_beta   90.00
_cell.angle_gamma   90.00
#
_symmetry.space_group_name_H-M   'P 1'
#
loop_
_entity.id
_entity.type
_entity.pdbx_description
1 polymer ?
#
loop_
_entity_poly.entity_id
_entity_poly.type
_entity_poly.pdbx_seq_one_letter_code
_entity_poly.pdbx_strand_id
1 'polypeptide(L)'
;MRSKTIINSKGQRQATRIEIPIEGAGGELGQRAVINLTSLIAGLKNMKTEQDVVTHYHIICGFATCCELCGFMTEKSTNDLMHMVEHLVENELARVEAEGKGGQE
;
A
#
# COMPACT_ATOMS: atom_id res chain seq x y z
N MET A 1 -12.37 -6.53 -0.78
CA MET A 1 -11.99 -5.51 -1.78
C MET A 1 -13.15 -5.11 -2.71
N ARG A 2 -13.32 -3.81 -3.02
CA ARG A 2 -14.21 -3.28 -4.07
C ARG A 2 -13.39 -2.52 -5.11
N SER A 3 -13.65 -2.70 -6.40
CA SER A 3 -12.93 -2.02 -7.49
C SER A 3 -13.91 -1.28 -8.40
N LYS A 4 -13.61 -0.01 -8.70
CA LYS A 4 -14.41 0.83 -9.59
C LYS A 4 -13.50 1.55 -10.59
N THR A 5 -13.73 1.32 -11.88
CA THR A 5 -13.07 2.09 -12.94
C THR A 5 -13.66 3.50 -13.03
N ILE A 6 -12.80 4.51 -13.00
CA ILE A 6 -13.13 5.92 -13.21
C ILE A 6 -12.96 6.22 -14.70
N ILE A 7 -14.03 6.71 -15.32
CA ILE A 7 -14.10 7.06 -16.75
C ILE A 7 -14.16 8.58 -16.87
N ASN A 8 -13.38 9.15 -17.78
CA ASN A 8 -13.38 10.61 -18.03
C ASN A 8 -14.60 11.05 -18.86
N SER A 9 -14.76 12.36 -19.06
CA SER A 9 -15.85 12.94 -19.87
C SER A 9 -15.85 12.51 -21.35
N LYS A 10 -14.76 11.89 -21.83
CA LYS A 10 -14.60 11.34 -23.19
C LYS A 10 -14.87 9.83 -23.27
N GLY A 11 -15.35 9.21 -22.20
CA GLY A 11 -15.63 7.76 -22.17
C GLY A 11 -14.37 6.88 -22.06
N GLN A 12 -13.19 7.46 -21.82
CA GLN A 12 -11.93 6.72 -21.70
C GLN A 12 -11.61 6.40 -20.23
N ARG A 13 -10.98 5.26 -20.00
CA ARG A 13 -10.53 4.84 -18.66
C ARG A 13 -9.45 5.81 -18.17
N GLN A 14 -9.66 6.41 -16.99
CA GLN A 14 -8.75 7.37 -16.38
C GLN A 14 -7.99 6.78 -15.19
N ALA A 15 -8.70 6.04 -14.33
CA ALA A 15 -8.11 5.44 -13.13
C ALA A 15 -8.95 4.25 -12.65
N THR A 16 -8.42 3.49 -11.70
CA THR A 16 -9.18 2.48 -10.94
C THR A 16 -9.14 2.86 -9.47
N ARG A 17 -10.31 2.99 -8.85
CA ARG A 17 -10.43 3.17 -7.40
C ARG A 17 -10.65 1.81 -6.76
N ILE A 18 -9.72 1.40 -5.91
CA ILE A 18 -9.84 0.21 -5.07
C ILE A 18 -10.18 0.66 -3.66
N GLU A 19 -11.20 0.07 -3.06
CA GLU A 19 -11.56 0.27 -1.66
C GLU A 19 -11.44 -1.05 -0.90
N ILE A 20 -10.65 -1.04 0.16
CA ILE A 20 -10.48 -2.19 1.05
C ILE A 20 -11.14 -1.81 2.38
N PRO A 21 -12.27 -2.41 2.75
CA PRO A 21 -12.83 -2.21 4.08
C PRO A 21 -11.89 -2.85 5.10
N ILE A 22 -11.43 -2.04 6.06
CA ILE A 22 -10.64 -2.51 7.18
C ILE A 22 -11.57 -2.69 8.37
N GLU A 23 -11.63 -3.92 8.87
CA GLU A 23 -12.41 -4.32 10.03
C GLU A 23 -11.47 -4.74 11.15
N GLY A 24 -11.81 -4.40 12.39
CA GLY A 24 -11.02 -4.72 13.56
C GLY A 24 -11.57 -4.09 14.84
N ALA A 25 -10.87 -4.30 15.94
CA ALA A 25 -11.14 -3.77 17.27
C ALA A 25 -10.07 -2.74 17.69
N GLY A 26 -10.09 -2.30 18.94
CA GLY A 26 -9.03 -1.42 19.50
C GLY A 26 -9.37 0.07 19.55
N GLY A 27 -10.58 0.46 19.15
CA GLY A 27 -11.08 1.83 19.33
C GLY A 27 -10.18 2.88 18.66
N GLU A 28 -9.96 4.01 19.34
CA GLU A 28 -9.15 5.11 18.81
C GLU A 28 -7.68 4.69 18.57
N LEU A 29 -7.11 3.86 19.43
CA LEU A 29 -5.74 3.39 19.29
C LEU A 29 -5.57 2.54 18.03
N GLY A 30 -6.48 1.59 17.82
CA GLY A 30 -6.49 0.73 16.63
C GLY A 30 -6.67 1.54 15.34
N GLN A 31 -7.60 2.51 15.34
CA GLN A 31 -7.79 3.41 14.21
C GLN A 31 -6.52 4.21 13.90
N ARG A 32 -5.85 4.76 14.91
CA ARG A 32 -4.61 5.51 14.72
C ARG A 32 -3.48 4.63 14.19
N ALA A 33 -3.37 3.39 14.67
CA ALA A 33 -2.42 2.43 14.15
C ALA A 33 -2.67 2.14 12.66
N VAL A 34 -3.91 1.87 12.27
CA VAL A 34 -4.28 1.65 10.85
C VAL A 34 -3.99 2.90 10.00
N ILE A 35 -4.27 4.11 10.49
CA ILE A 35 -3.92 5.36 9.79
C ILE A 35 -2.40 5.47 9.59
N ASN A 36 -1.60 5.12 10.60
CA ASN A 36 -0.15 5.12 10.48
C ASN A 36 0.32 4.08 9.44
N LEU A 37 -0.30 2.90 9.39
CA LEU A 37 -0.04 1.89 8.36
C LEU A 37 -0.34 2.45 6.96
N THR A 38 -1.46 3.15 6.76
CA THR A 38 -1.75 3.78 5.46
C THR A 38 -0.72 4.85 5.08
N SER A 39 -0.17 5.57 6.07
CA SER A 39 0.90 6.55 5.85
C SER A 39 2.20 5.88 5.44
N LEU A 40 2.54 4.73 6.04
CA LEU A 40 3.69 3.91 5.62
C LEU A 40 3.53 3.45 4.17
N ILE A 41 2.36 2.92 3.80
CA ILE A 41 2.08 2.49 2.42
C ILE A 41 2.22 3.66 1.44
N ALA A 42 1.65 4.82 1.77
CA ALA A 42 1.77 6.03 0.94
C ALA A 42 3.21 6.54 0.80
N GLY A 43 4.10 6.15 1.72
CA GLY A 43 5.52 6.45 1.70
C GLY A 43 6.33 5.70 0.65
N LEU A 44 5.82 4.59 0.09
CA LEU A 44 6.52 3.80 -0.93
C LEU A 44 6.98 4.64 -2.13
N LYS A 45 6.15 5.58 -2.57
CA LYS A 45 6.46 6.51 -3.68
C LYS A 45 7.68 7.41 -3.46
N ASN A 46 8.13 7.55 -2.21
CA ASN A 46 9.25 8.41 -1.84
C ASN A 46 10.59 7.66 -1.89
N MET A 47 10.56 6.33 -1.99
CA MET A 47 11.76 5.49 -2.03
C MET A 47 12.56 5.75 -3.32
N LYS A 48 13.88 5.73 -3.21
CA LYS A 48 14.78 6.14 -4.30
C LYS A 48 15.52 4.98 -4.94
N THR A 49 15.75 3.92 -4.18
CA THR A 49 16.43 2.72 -4.66
C THR A 49 15.54 1.49 -4.47
N GLU A 50 15.83 0.42 -5.21
CA GLU A 50 15.17 -0.88 -5.00
C GLU A 50 15.33 -1.37 -3.56
N GLN A 51 16.52 -1.17 -2.98
CA GLN A 51 16.78 -1.54 -1.60
C GLN A 51 15.90 -0.76 -0.61
N ASP A 52 15.67 0.53 -0.84
CA ASP A 52 14.76 1.33 -0.01
C ASP A 52 13.32 0.82 -0.11
N VAL A 53 12.85 0.51 -1.33
CA VAL A 53 11.51 -0.05 -1.57
C VAL A 53 11.34 -1.36 -0.81
N VAL A 54 12.30 -2.29 -0.95
CA VAL A 54 12.26 -3.58 -0.28
C VAL A 54 12.33 -3.41 1.24
N THR A 55 13.21 -2.55 1.75
CA THR A 55 13.33 -2.30 3.19
C THR A 55 12.03 -1.73 3.76
N HIS A 56 11.44 -0.75 3.09
CA HIS A 56 10.20 -0.12 3.50
C HIS A 56 9.01 -1.09 3.41
N TYR A 57 8.98 -1.97 2.42
CA TYR A 57 7.99 -3.06 2.34
C TYR A 57 8.04 -3.97 3.56
N HIS A 58 9.22 -4.36 4.05
CA HIS A 58 9.34 -5.18 5.26
C HIS A 58 8.82 -4.46 6.52
N ILE A 59 9.00 -3.14 6.60
CA ILE A 59 8.42 -2.33 7.70
C ILE A 59 6.90 -2.39 7.65
N ILE A 60 6.31 -2.23 6.45
CA ILE A 60 4.86 -2.35 6.25
C ILE A 60 4.37 -3.73 6.66
N CYS A 61 5.05 -4.81 6.25
CA CYS A 61 4.70 -6.18 6.63
C CYS A 61 4.67 -6.36 8.15
N GLY A 62 5.75 -5.97 8.84
CA GLY A 62 5.84 -6.11 10.29
C GLY A 62 4.76 -5.29 11.02
N PHE A 63 4.49 -4.08 10.54
CA PHE A 63 3.44 -3.24 11.12
C PHE A 63 2.04 -3.81 10.89
N ALA A 64 1.76 -4.33 9.68
CA ALA A 64 0.49 -4.99 9.36
C ALA A 64 0.27 -6.25 10.23
N THR A 65 1.29 -7.08 10.40
CA THR A 65 1.25 -8.24 11.32
C THR A 65 0.98 -7.80 12.77
N CYS A 66 1.60 -6.72 13.23
CA CYS A 66 1.33 -6.16 14.56
C CYS A 66 -0.14 -5.72 14.70
N CYS A 67 -0.67 -4.99 13.72
CA CYS A 67 -2.07 -4.60 13.70
C CYS A 67 -3.03 -5.79 13.72
N GLU A 68 -2.71 -6.88 13.02
CA GLU A 68 -3.49 -8.11 13.07
C GLU A 68 -3.45 -8.77 14.45
N LEU A 69 -2.26 -9.00 15.00
CA LEU A 69 -2.07 -9.68 16.29
C LEU A 69 -2.67 -8.89 17.46
N CYS A 70 -2.66 -7.56 17.38
CA CYS A 70 -3.33 -6.68 18.35
C CYS A 70 -4.85 -6.59 18.15
N GLY A 71 -5.39 -7.24 17.12
CA GLY A 71 -6.81 -7.22 16.79
C GLY A 71 -7.30 -5.91 16.18
N PHE A 72 -6.40 -5.04 15.73
CA PHE A 72 -6.75 -3.77 15.05
C PHE A 72 -7.19 -3.98 13.61
N MET A 73 -6.78 -5.10 13.01
CA MET A 73 -7.28 -5.60 11.73
C MET A 73 -7.60 -7.08 11.87
N THR A 74 -8.64 -7.55 11.19
CA THR A 74 -8.86 -8.98 10.99
C THR A 74 -7.83 -9.56 10.02
N GLU A 75 -7.54 -10.86 10.11
CA GLU A 75 -6.69 -11.58 9.15
C GLU A 75 -7.11 -11.32 7.70
N LYS A 76 -8.43 -11.33 7.43
CA LYS A 76 -8.96 -11.02 6.09
C LYS A 76 -8.65 -9.59 5.66
N SER A 77 -8.81 -8.61 6.55
CA SER A 77 -8.47 -7.20 6.24
C SER A 77 -6.97 -7.02 6.02
N THR A 78 -6.12 -7.70 6.81
CA THR A 78 -4.67 -7.69 6.61
C THR A 78 -4.30 -8.28 5.26
N ASN A 79 -4.86 -9.44 4.91
CA ASN A 79 -4.60 -10.13 3.65
C ASN A 79 -5.02 -9.28 2.43
N ASP A 80 -6.27 -8.77 2.43
CA ASP A 80 -6.77 -7.87 1.37
C ASP A 80 -5.85 -6.64 1.21
N LEU A 81 -5.38 -6.05 2.31
CA LEU A 81 -4.46 -4.92 2.31
C LEU A 81 -3.09 -5.31 1.73
N MET A 82 -2.52 -6.42 2.17
CA MET A 82 -1.18 -6.86 1.76
C MET A 82 -1.11 -7.17 0.28
N HIS A 83 -2.14 -7.77 -0.32
CA HIS A 83 -2.20 -7.96 -1.77
C HIS A 83 -2.15 -6.64 -2.56
N MET A 84 -2.80 -5.59 -2.05
CA MET A 84 -2.66 -4.26 -2.67
C MET A 84 -1.25 -3.69 -2.47
N VAL A 85 -0.65 -3.87 -1.29
CA VAL A 85 0.72 -3.41 -1.01
C VAL A 85 1.72 -4.09 -1.96
N GLU A 86 1.60 -5.40 -2.19
CA GLU A 86 2.44 -6.15 -3.14
C GLU A 86 2.42 -5.51 -4.52
N HIS A 87 1.23 -5.23 -5.06
CA HIS A 87 1.10 -4.53 -6.35
C HIS A 87 1.71 -3.13 -6.35
N LEU A 88 1.58 -2.39 -5.25
CA LEU A 88 2.20 -1.05 -5.14
C LEU A 88 3.72 -1.16 -5.10
N VAL A 89 4.27 -2.16 -4.40
CA VAL A 89 5.71 -2.42 -4.35
C VAL A 89 6.24 -2.80 -5.72
N GLU A 90 5.55 -3.66 -6.46
CA GLU A 90 5.93 -4.01 -7.85
C GLU A 90 6.01 -2.76 -8.75
N ASN A 91 5.03 -1.87 -8.66
CA ASN A 91 5.03 -0.61 -9.42
C ASN A 91 6.20 0.29 -9.03
N GLU A 92 6.50 0.40 -7.74
CA GLU A 92 7.57 1.25 -7.25
C GLU A 92 8.96 0.67 -7.56
N LEU A 93 9.13 -0.65 -7.54
CA LEU A 93 10.35 -1.32 -8.02
C LEU A 93 10.60 -1.00 -9.49
N ALA A 94 9.58 -1.15 -10.34
CA ALA A 94 9.69 -0.80 -11.76
C ALA A 94 10.00 0.69 -11.98
N ARG A 95 9.43 1.58 -11.16
CA ARG A 95 9.73 3.03 -11.22
C ARG A 95 11.18 3.32 -10.87
N VAL A 96 11.68 2.84 -9.73
CA VAL A 96 13.05 3.13 -9.29
C VAL A 96 14.10 2.49 -10.22
N GLU A 97 13.79 1.32 -10.81
CA GLU A 97 14.65 0.70 -11.82
C GLU A 97 14.74 1.58 -13.08
N ALA A 98 13.61 2.11 -13.56
CA ALA A 98 13.57 3.00 -14.72
C ALA A 98 14.30 4.33 -14.46
N GLU A 99 14.11 4.94 -13.29
CA GLU A 99 14.79 6.17 -12.89
C GLU A 99 16.31 5.95 -12.70
N GLY A 100 16.71 4.81 -12.16
CA GLY A 100 18.12 4.45 -11.99
C GLY A 100 18.87 4.24 -13.32
N LYS A 101 18.17 3.77 -14.36
CA LYS A 101 18.72 3.64 -15.72
C LYS A 101 18.78 4.97 -16.48
N GLY A 102 17.90 5.92 -16.16
CA GLY A 102 17.85 7.26 -16.79
C GLY A 102 18.96 8.23 -16.36
N GLY A 103 19.84 7.84 -15.43
CA GLY A 103 21.00 8.64 -14.99
C GLY A 103 22.33 8.28 -15.65
N GLN A 104 22.34 7.46 -16.70
CA GLN A 104 23.54 6.98 -17.40
C GLN A 104 23.70 7.52 -18.84
N GLU A 105 23.11 8.67 -19.17
CA GLU A 105 23.31 9.36 -20.46
C GLU A 105 24.29 10.54 -20.34
#